data_AF-A0A0R3QM58-F1
#
_entry.id   AF-A0A0R3QM58-F1
#
_cell.length_a   1.000
_cell.length_b   1.000
_cell.length_c   1.000
_cell.angle_alpha   90.00
_cell.angle_beta   90.00
_cell.angle_gamma   90.00
#
_symmetry.space_group_name_H-M   'P 1'
#
loop_
_entity.id
_entity.type
_entity.pdbx_description
1 polymer ?
#
loop_
_entity_poly.entity_id
_entity_poly.type
_entity_poly.pdbx_seq_one_letter_code
_entity_poly.pdbx_strand_id
1 'polypeptide(L)'
;LDLCVLAFLILVVGTLGLPIYVAATVLSINHVNSLKLESESRAPGEVAQFIGVREQRVTGIITFIFIGSSVLMTGVLSHIPMPVLYGVFLYMGIAALGGIQLFDRILLLLMPMKYQPDTIYIRHVPISVIHKFTFCQVACLAVLWTVKSIKRTSIAFPIMVLSFI
;
A
#
# COMPACT_ATOMS: atom_id res chain seq x y z
N LEU A 1 19.88 7.28 4.96
CA LEU A 1 19.71 8.46 5.83
C LEU A 1 18.43 8.34 6.66
N ASP A 2 17.31 7.94 6.04
CA ASP A 2 15.98 7.90 6.69
C ASP A 2 15.91 6.97 7.89
N LEU A 3 16.53 5.78 7.83
CA LEU A 3 16.57 4.86 8.98
C LEU A 3 17.35 5.43 10.17
N CYS A 4 18.40 6.22 9.92
CA CYS A 4 19.19 6.87 10.97
C CYS A 4 18.41 8.01 11.62
N VAL A 5 17.74 8.84 10.81
CA VAL A 5 16.83 9.89 11.31
C VAL A 5 15.69 9.29 12.12
N LEU A 6 15.09 8.20 11.63
CA LEU A 6 14.04 7.47 12.34
C LEU A 6 14.56 6.93 13.69
N ALA A 7 15.71 6.27 13.71
CA ALA A 7 16.28 5.73 14.95
C ALA A 7 16.55 6.82 16.00
N PHE A 8 17.08 7.97 15.57
CA PHE A 8 17.27 9.12 16.45
C PHE A 8 15.94 9.64 17.01
N LEU A 9 14.92 9.79 16.17
CA LEU A 9 13.63 10.33 16.60
C LEU A 9 12.86 9.34 17.49
N ILE A 10 13.02 8.03 17.29
CA ILE A 10 12.51 6.99 18.20
C ILE A 10 13.11 7.14 19.59
N LEU A 11 14.40 7.45 19.70
CA LEU A 11 15.05 7.71 20.99
C LEU A 11 14.41 8.92 21.69
N VAL A 12 14.24 10.03 20.97
CA VAL A 12 13.60 11.25 21.50
C VAL A 12 12.15 10.98 21.95
N VAL A 13 11.34 10.38 21.09
CA VAL A 13 9.93 10.02 21.39
C VAL A 13 9.83 9.04 22.55
N GLY A 14 10.75 8.09 22.64
CA GLY A 14 10.86 7.14 23.76
C GLY A 14 11.16 7.83 25.09
N THR A 15 12.05 8.82 25.11
CA THR A 15 12.33 9.61 26.33
C THR A 15 11.16 10.49 26.77
N LEU A 16 10.32 10.94 25.83
CA LEU A 16 9.13 11.75 26.09
C LEU A 16 7.89 10.91 26.46
N GLY A 17 8.00 9.57 26.47
CA GLY A 17 6.88 8.67 26.77
C GLY A 17 5.79 8.60 25.69
N LEU A 18 6.08 9.10 24.49
CA LEU A 18 5.16 9.12 23.35
C LEU A 18 5.22 7.77 22.59
N PRO A 19 4.16 7.37 21.88
CA PRO A 19 4.16 6.13 21.11
C PRO A 19 5.17 6.18 19.97
N ILE A 20 5.94 5.10 19.81
CA ILE A 20 6.90 4.92 18.71
C ILE A 20 6.13 4.87 17.38
N TYR A 21 6.59 5.63 16.38
CA TYR A 21 5.96 5.69 15.07
C TYR A 21 6.76 4.88 14.04
N VAL A 22 6.05 4.30 13.07
CA VAL A 22 6.59 3.47 11.99
C VAL A 22 6.06 3.98 10.66
N ALA A 23 6.83 3.79 9.58
CA ALA A 23 6.40 4.13 8.24
C ALA A 23 5.13 3.34 7.84
N ALA A 24 4.10 4.05 7.38
CA ALA A 24 2.81 3.46 7.04
C ALA A 24 2.69 3.20 5.53
N THR A 25 2.87 1.95 5.10
CA THR A 25 2.92 1.55 3.68
C THR A 25 1.68 1.98 2.88
N VAL A 26 0.46 1.73 3.38
CA VAL A 26 -0.78 2.07 2.67
C VAL A 26 -0.96 3.58 2.50
N LEU A 27 -0.60 4.35 3.53
CA LEU A 27 -0.69 5.81 3.48
C LEU A 27 0.35 6.38 2.49
N SER A 28 1.59 5.87 2.52
CA SER A 28 2.64 6.29 1.60
C SER A 28 2.30 5.98 0.14
N ILE A 29 1.75 4.79 -0.15
CA ILE A 29 1.30 4.43 -1.51
C ILE A 29 0.19 5.36 -1.98
N ASN A 30 -0.80 5.64 -1.13
CA ASN A 30 -1.90 6.53 -1.50
C ASN A 30 -1.44 7.99 -1.69
N HIS A 31 -0.46 8.45 -0.91
CA HIS A 31 0.14 9.77 -1.06
C HIS A 31 0.93 9.87 -2.38
N VAL A 32 1.67 8.83 -2.77
CA VAL A 32 2.34 8.77 -4.07
C VAL A 32 1.31 8.71 -5.21
N ASN A 33 0.24 7.92 -5.05
CA ASN A 33 -0.82 7.81 -6.04
C ASN A 33 -1.59 9.13 -6.24
N SER A 34 -1.77 9.95 -5.20
CA SER A 34 -2.39 11.28 -5.36
C SER A 34 -1.49 12.28 -6.09
N LEU A 35 -0.19 12.01 -6.18
CA LEU A 35 0.80 12.80 -6.91
C LEU A 35 1.14 12.22 -8.28
N LYS A 36 0.48 11.11 -8.68
CA LYS A 36 0.65 10.46 -9.97
C LYS A 36 0.02 11.30 -11.08
N LEU A 37 0.79 11.54 -12.14
CA LEU A 37 0.34 12.18 -13.37
C LEU A 37 0.07 11.12 -14.44
N GLU A 38 -1.12 11.17 -15.00
CA GLU A 38 -1.53 10.39 -16.15
C GLU A 38 -1.74 11.30 -17.36
N SER A 39 -1.37 10.82 -18.55
CA SER A 39 -1.49 11.59 -19.79
C SER A 39 -2.94 11.91 -20.14
N GLU A 40 -3.18 13.17 -20.49
CA GLU A 40 -4.47 13.71 -20.96
C GLU A 40 -4.69 13.45 -22.46
N SER A 41 -3.62 13.33 -23.27
CA SER A 41 -3.73 12.93 -24.67
C SER A 41 -3.93 11.42 -24.77
N ARG A 42 -5.18 10.99 -24.94
CA ARG A 42 -5.54 9.59 -25.21
C ARG A 42 -6.35 9.51 -26.49
N ALA A 43 -5.99 8.58 -27.37
CA ALA A 43 -6.95 8.07 -28.34
C ALA A 43 -8.06 7.30 -27.57
N PRO A 44 -9.33 7.37 -27.97
CA PRO A 44 -10.40 6.63 -27.31
C PRO A 44 -10.10 5.13 -27.31
N GLY A 45 -9.90 4.54 -26.12
CA GLY A 45 -9.60 3.12 -25.92
C GLY A 45 -8.17 2.78 -25.47
N GLU A 46 -7.25 3.75 -25.42
CA GLU A 46 -5.90 3.53 -24.88
C GLU A 46 -5.85 3.72 -23.36
N VAL A 47 -5.13 2.82 -22.69
CA VAL A 47 -4.85 2.93 -21.25
C VAL A 47 -4.04 4.19 -20.97
N ALA A 48 -4.35 4.83 -19.84
CA ALA A 48 -3.65 6.02 -19.36
C ALA A 48 -2.13 5.83 -19.34
N GLN A 49 -1.40 6.56 -20.19
CA GLN A 49 0.06 6.52 -20.11
C GLN A 49 0.51 7.25 -18.84
N PHE A 50 1.21 6.53 -17.96
CA PHE A 50 1.83 7.10 -16.77
C PHE A 50 2.99 8.00 -17.20
N ILE A 51 2.91 9.29 -16.89
CA ILE A 51 3.94 10.28 -17.22
C ILE A 51 4.99 10.34 -16.11
N GLY A 52 4.56 10.26 -14.85
CA GLY A 52 5.46 10.32 -13.69
C GLY A 52 4.74 10.67 -12.39
N VAL A 53 5.50 10.77 -11.30
CA VAL A 53 5.02 11.23 -9.99
C VAL A 53 5.64 12.59 -9.69
N ARG A 54 4.84 13.52 -9.19
CA ARG A 54 5.35 14.81 -8.68
C ARG A 54 5.94 14.62 -7.29
N GLU A 55 7.26 14.66 -7.18
CA GLU A 55 7.91 14.69 -5.88
C GLU A 55 7.70 16.06 -5.23
N GLN A 56 7.00 16.08 -4.08
CA GLN A 56 6.76 17.32 -3.34
C GLN A 56 6.99 17.11 -1.85
N ARG A 57 7.81 17.97 -1.24
CA ARG A 57 8.12 17.93 0.21
C ARG A 57 7.08 18.69 1.04
N VAL A 58 6.44 19.68 0.43
CA VAL A 58 5.50 20.59 1.08
C VAL A 58 4.23 19.87 1.55
N THR A 59 3.71 18.92 0.78
CA THR A 59 2.47 18.19 1.13
C THR A 59 2.62 17.38 2.42
N GLY A 60 3.78 16.75 2.62
CA GLY A 60 4.10 16.03 3.85
C GLY A 60 4.15 16.97 5.06
N ILE A 61 4.89 18.07 4.97
CA ILE A 61 5.01 19.07 6.05
C ILE A 61 3.65 19.65 6.42
N ILE A 62 2.84 20.04 5.42
CA ILE A 62 1.51 20.58 5.63
C ILE A 62 0.61 19.57 6.35
N THR A 63 0.66 18.29 5.95
CA THR A 63 -0.14 17.24 6.60
C THR A 63 0.23 17.09 8.08
N PHE A 64 1.52 17.10 8.43
CA PHE A 64 1.94 17.03 9.84
C PHE A 64 1.55 18.27 10.64
N ILE A 65 1.59 19.46 10.04
CA ILE A 65 1.10 20.69 10.68
C ILE A 65 -0.40 20.58 10.95
N PHE A 66 -1.20 20.12 9.99
CA PHE A 66 -2.64 19.93 10.17
C PHE A 66 -2.98 18.87 11.23
N ILE A 67 -2.20 17.79 11.31
CA ILE A 67 -2.35 16.79 12.39
C ILE A 67 -2.05 17.45 13.75
N GLY A 68 -0.99 18.26 13.86
CA GLY A 68 -0.68 19.00 15.08
C GLY A 68 -1.74 20.03 15.46
N SER A 69 -2.28 20.76 14.50
CA SER A 69 -3.34 21.75 14.72
C SER A 69 -4.74 21.15 14.89
N SER A 70 -4.91 19.84 14.63
CA SER A 70 -6.21 19.17 14.69
C SER A 70 -6.87 19.28 16.07
N VAL A 71 -6.08 19.36 17.15
CA VAL A 71 -6.56 19.54 18.52
C VAL A 71 -7.36 20.84 18.68
N LEU A 72 -6.94 21.91 18.00
CA LEU A 72 -7.64 23.20 18.02
C LEU A 72 -8.94 23.16 17.19
N MET A 73 -8.99 22.29 16.17
CA MET A 73 -10.13 22.14 15.26
C MET A 73 -11.08 21.01 15.67
N THR A 74 -10.94 20.46 16.88
CA THR A 74 -11.74 19.32 17.38
C THR A 74 -13.24 19.54 17.25
N GLY A 75 -13.74 20.78 17.47
CA GLY A 75 -15.15 21.10 17.34
C GLY A 75 -15.72 20.88 15.92
N VAL A 76 -14.93 21.16 14.89
CA VAL A 76 -15.31 20.92 13.49
C VAL A 76 -15.15 19.44 13.14
N LEU A 77 -14.06 18.81 13.59
CA LEU A 77 -13.77 17.40 13.33
C LEU A 77 -14.82 16.45 13.93
N SER A 78 -15.43 16.84 15.06
CA SER A 78 -16.48 16.04 15.73
C SER A 78 -17.76 15.90 14.89
N HIS A 79 -17.97 16.73 13.88
CA HIS A 79 -19.12 16.60 12.98
C HIS A 79 -18.96 15.48 11.95
N ILE A 80 -17.74 14.93 11.79
CA ILE A 80 -17.48 13.89 10.81
C ILE A 80 -17.82 12.53 11.40
N PRO A 81 -18.83 11.82 10.87
CA PRO A 81 -19.25 10.55 11.42
C PRO A 81 -18.22 9.45 11.08
N MET A 82 -17.92 8.59 12.05
CA MET A 82 -16.96 7.47 11.90
C MET A 82 -17.21 6.56 10.67
N PRO A 83 -18.46 6.26 10.24
CA PRO A 83 -18.72 5.52 9.01
C PRO A 83 -18.06 6.10 7.75
N VAL A 84 -17.91 7.41 7.66
CA VAL A 84 -17.26 8.05 6.51
C VAL A 84 -15.76 7.74 6.50
N LEU A 85 -15.11 7.74 7.67
CA LEU A 85 -13.69 7.39 7.79
C LEU A 85 -13.46 5.93 7.37
N TYR A 86 -14.33 5.00 7.79
CA TYR A 86 -14.23 3.60 7.35
C TYR A 86 -14.36 3.46 5.83
N GLY A 87 -15.24 4.24 5.19
CA GLY A 87 -15.34 4.29 3.73
C GLY A 87 -14.03 4.75 3.07
N VAL A 88 -13.41 5.82 3.59
CA VAL A 88 -12.11 6.32 3.08
C VAL A 88 -11.00 5.29 3.29
N PHE A 89 -10.93 4.65 4.47
CA PHE A 89 -9.94 3.59 4.72
C PHE A 89 -10.11 2.39 3.80
N LEU A 90 -11.36 2.00 3.50
CA LEU A 90 -11.64 0.92 2.56
C LEU A 90 -11.22 1.30 1.14
N TYR A 91 -11.53 2.52 0.69
CA TYR A 91 -11.05 3.04 -0.60
C TYR A 91 -9.52 3.03 -0.68
N MET A 92 -8.84 3.55 0.34
CA MET A 92 -7.39 3.57 0.43
C MET A 92 -6.78 2.16 0.40
N GLY A 93 -7.45 1.18 1.02
CA GLY A 93 -7.05 -0.22 0.99
C GLY A 93 -7.16 -0.82 -0.41
N ILE A 94 -8.29 -0.61 -1.09
CA ILE A 94 -8.53 -1.12 -2.45
C ILE A 94 -7.58 -0.44 -3.46
N ALA A 95 -7.41 0.88 -3.37
CA ALA A 95 -6.52 1.62 -4.26
C ALA A 95 -5.05 1.17 -4.10
N ALA A 96 -4.62 0.84 -2.88
CA ALA A 96 -3.27 0.33 -2.62
C ALA A 96 -3.03 -1.09 -3.16
N LEU A 97 -4.07 -1.87 -3.46
CA LEU A 97 -3.94 -3.15 -4.17
C LEU A 97 -3.64 -2.95 -5.67
N GLY A 98 -4.02 -1.80 -6.22
CA GLY A 98 -3.72 -1.43 -7.60
C GLY A 98 -2.21 -1.24 -7.81
N GLY A 99 -1.65 -2.02 -8.75
CA GLY A 99 -0.21 -2.00 -9.05
C GLY A 99 0.61 -3.08 -8.35
N ILE A 100 -0.01 -3.92 -7.50
CA ILE A 100 0.64 -5.10 -6.94
C ILE A 100 0.57 -6.25 -7.95
N GLN A 101 1.71 -6.69 -8.48
CA GLN A 101 1.80 -7.77 -9.46
C GLN A 101 1.13 -9.08 -9.01
N LEU A 102 1.18 -9.40 -7.71
CA LEU A 102 0.50 -10.58 -7.16
C LEU A 102 -1.02 -10.47 -7.28
N PHE A 103 -1.60 -9.29 -7.03
CA PHE A 103 -3.04 -9.08 -7.16
C PHE A 103 -3.49 -9.15 -8.63
N ASP A 104 -2.72 -8.58 -9.55
CA ASP A 104 -2.95 -8.70 -10.99
C ASP A 104 -2.93 -10.17 -11.45
N ARG A 105 -2.01 -10.98 -10.91
CA ARG A 105 -1.94 -12.42 -11.21
C ARG A 105 -3.11 -13.20 -10.62
N ILE A 106 -3.57 -12.85 -9.41
CA ILE A 106 -4.79 -13.45 -8.84
C ILE A 106 -6.00 -13.12 -9.72
N LEU A 107 -6.12 -11.87 -10.18
CA LEU A 107 -7.20 -11.48 -11.09
C LEU A 107 -7.13 -12.25 -12.43
N LEU A 108 -5.91 -12.48 -12.93
CA LEU A 108 -5.67 -13.29 -14.13
C LEU A 108 -6.14 -14.74 -13.95
N LEU A 109 -5.98 -15.35 -12.76
CA LEU A 109 -6.52 -16.70 -12.47
C LEU A 109 -8.04 -16.77 -12.63
N LEU A 110 -8.74 -15.67 -12.29
CA LEU A 110 -10.20 -15.58 -12.35
C LEU A 110 -10.71 -15.17 -13.75
N MET A 111 -9.81 -14.73 -14.63
CA MET A 111 -10.16 -14.24 -15.96
C MET A 111 -10.14 -15.38 -16.98
N PRO A 112 -11.19 -15.53 -17.82
CA PRO A 112 -11.18 -16.54 -18.88
C PRO A 112 -10.18 -16.18 -19.99
N MET A 113 -9.56 -17.21 -20.57
CA MET A 113 -8.48 -17.11 -21.59
C MET A 113 -8.76 -16.16 -22.77
N LYS A 114 -10.03 -15.87 -23.08
CA LYS A 114 -10.44 -14.99 -24.19
C LYS A 114 -10.25 -13.50 -23.90
N TYR A 115 -10.23 -13.09 -22.64
CA TYR A 115 -10.16 -11.68 -22.23
C TYR A 115 -8.80 -11.31 -21.62
N GLN A 116 -7.83 -12.20 -21.73
CA GLN A 116 -6.55 -12.05 -21.05
C GLN A 116 -5.76 -10.87 -21.66
N PRO A 117 -5.29 -9.90 -20.85
CA PRO A 117 -4.59 -8.73 -21.35
C PRO A 117 -3.20 -9.11 -21.92
N ASP A 118 -2.75 -8.38 -22.94
CA ASP A 118 -1.40 -8.51 -23.51
C ASP A 118 -0.33 -7.94 -22.57
N THR A 119 -0.06 -8.65 -21.48
CA THR A 119 1.03 -8.31 -20.56
C THR A 119 2.32 -9.03 -20.96
N ILE A 120 3.47 -8.37 -20.76
CA ILE A 120 4.81 -8.87 -21.13
C ILE A 120 5.09 -10.28 -20.57
N TYR A 121 4.53 -10.58 -19.39
CA TYR A 121 4.73 -11.85 -18.68
C TYR A 121 4.08 -13.05 -19.39
N ILE A 122 2.91 -12.88 -20.00
CA ILE A 122 2.16 -13.95 -20.67
C ILE A 122 2.85 -14.35 -21.99
N ARG A 123 3.55 -13.41 -22.62
CA ARG A 123 4.27 -13.64 -23.89
C ARG A 123 5.49 -14.56 -23.74
N HIS A 124 6.10 -14.60 -22.55
CA HIS A 124 7.35 -15.31 -22.33
C HIS A 124 7.19 -16.62 -21.53
N VAL A 125 6.12 -16.76 -20.75
CA VAL A 125 5.95 -17.90 -19.81
C VAL A 125 4.58 -18.56 -20.01
N PRO A 126 4.51 -19.91 -20.10
CA PRO A 126 3.24 -20.60 -20.23
C PRO A 126 2.34 -20.38 -19.01
N ILE A 127 1.04 -20.16 -19.27
CA ILE A 127 0.03 -19.78 -18.30
C ILE A 127 -0.06 -20.77 -17.12
N SER A 128 0.12 -22.07 -17.36
CA SER A 128 0.10 -23.10 -16.31
C SER A 128 1.19 -22.94 -15.25
N VAL A 129 2.36 -22.41 -15.62
CA VAL A 129 3.46 -22.16 -14.67
C VAL A 129 3.15 -20.93 -13.83
N ILE A 130 2.56 -19.89 -14.44
CA ILE A 130 2.09 -18.68 -13.74
C ILE A 130 1.04 -19.06 -12.69
N HIS A 131 0.12 -19.98 -13.01
CA HIS A 131 -0.90 -20.44 -12.07
C HIS A 131 -0.29 -21.18 -10.87
N LYS A 132 0.64 -22.11 -11.12
CA LYS A 132 1.34 -22.84 -10.05
C LYS A 132 2.13 -21.90 -9.13
N PHE A 133 2.82 -20.92 -9.70
CA PHE A 133 3.57 -19.93 -8.93
C PHE A 133 2.64 -19.05 -8.09
N THR A 134 1.56 -18.54 -8.68
CA THR A 134 0.58 -17.70 -7.97
C THR A 134 -0.10 -18.46 -6.84
N PHE A 135 -0.42 -19.74 -7.03
CA PHE A 135 -0.96 -20.60 -5.97
C PHE A 135 0.01 -20.77 -4.80
N CYS A 136 1.31 -20.99 -5.09
CA CYS A 136 2.35 -21.05 -4.07
C CYS A 136 2.44 -19.73 -3.28
N GLN A 137 2.44 -18.58 -3.97
CA GLN A 137 2.47 -17.26 -3.32
C GLN A 137 1.26 -17.00 -2.43
N VAL A 138 0.05 -17.39 -2.87
CA VAL A 138 -1.17 -17.27 -2.06
C VAL A 138 -1.11 -18.18 -0.84
N ALA A 139 -0.55 -19.39 -0.96
CA ALA A 139 -0.33 -20.29 0.17
C ALA A 139 0.64 -19.68 1.18
N CYS A 140 1.77 -19.10 0.74
CA CYS A 140 2.70 -18.38 1.62
C CYS A 140 2.01 -17.19 2.34
N LEU A 141 1.17 -16.43 1.63
CA LEU A 141 0.40 -15.33 2.23
C LEU A 141 -0.59 -15.83 3.30
N ALA A 142 -1.25 -16.97 3.07
CA ALA A 142 -2.16 -17.59 4.04
C ALA A 142 -1.42 -18.09 5.30
N VAL A 143 -0.22 -18.64 5.14
CA VAL A 143 0.66 -19.00 6.27
C VAL A 143 1.02 -17.75 7.08
N LEU A 144 1.47 -16.68 6.41
CA LEU A 144 1.80 -15.40 7.07
C LEU A 144 0.58 -14.80 7.79
N TRP A 145 -0.62 -14.90 7.22
CA TRP A 145 -1.86 -14.45 7.85
C TRP A 145 -2.19 -15.23 9.14
N THR A 146 -2.03 -16.55 9.10
CA THR A 146 -2.26 -17.43 10.24
C THR A 146 -1.29 -17.10 11.38
N VAL A 147 0.00 -16.93 11.06
CA VAL A 147 0.99 -16.60 12.09
C VAL A 147 0.79 -15.20 12.64
N LYS A 148 0.43 -14.21 11.81
CA LYS A 148 0.08 -12.85 12.26
C LYS A 148 -1.09 -12.86 13.24
N SER A 149 -2.05 -13.77 13.07
CA SER A 149 -3.21 -13.91 13.96
C SER A 149 -2.83 -14.42 15.37
N ILE A 150 -1.66 -15.07 15.51
CA ILE A 150 -1.14 -15.55 16.79
C ILE A 150 -0.31 -14.43 17.44
N LYS A 151 -0.87 -13.78 18.47
CA LYS A 151 -0.23 -12.65 19.18
C LYS A 151 1.18 -12.94 19.70
N ARG A 152 1.48 -14.19 20.09
CA ARG A 152 2.81 -14.58 20.61
C ARG A 152 3.91 -14.61 19.55
N THR A 153 3.57 -14.90 18.29
CA THR A 153 4.54 -15.06 17.19
C THR A 153 4.59 -13.83 16.28
N SER A 154 3.68 -12.86 16.48
CA SER A 154 3.60 -11.63 15.66
C SER A 154 4.90 -10.79 15.65
N ILE A 155 5.71 -10.84 16.71
CA ILE A 155 7.00 -10.13 16.78
C ILE A 155 8.01 -10.69 15.76
N ALA A 156 7.94 -11.98 15.42
CA ALA A 156 8.82 -12.63 14.45
C ALA A 156 8.39 -12.43 12.98
N PHE A 157 7.32 -11.65 12.75
CA PHE A 157 6.77 -11.39 11.41
C PHE A 157 7.83 -10.94 10.38
N PRO A 158 8.75 -10.01 10.68
CA PRO A 158 9.76 -9.57 9.71
C PRO A 158 10.75 -10.68 9.29
N ILE A 159 11.10 -11.59 10.20
CA ILE A 159 12.05 -12.68 9.94
C ILE A 159 11.44 -13.73 9.01
N MET A 160 10.15 -14.04 9.19
CA MET A 160 9.46 -14.97 8.30
C MET A 160 9.30 -14.41 6.89
N VAL A 161 8.98 -13.11 6.76
CA VAL A 161 8.88 -12.47 5.44
C VAL A 161 10.20 -12.62 4.68
N LEU A 162 11.35 -12.43 5.35
CA LEU A 162 12.67 -12.66 4.77
C LEU A 162 12.93 -14.11 4.38
N SER A 163 12.32 -15.08 5.06
CA SER A 163 12.48 -16.50 4.77
C SER A 163 11.60 -16.99 3.61
N PHE A 164 10.51 -16.29 3.32
CA PHE A 164 9.58 -16.62 2.23
C PHE A 164 9.86 -15.87 0.92
N ILE A 165 10.75 -14.87 0.96
CA ILE A 165 11.26 -14.12 -0.20
C ILE A 165 12.48 -14.83 -0.78
#